data_AF-A0A7J9JMX8-F1
#
_entry.id   AF-A0A7J9JMX8-F1
#
_cell.length_a   1.000
_cell.length_b   1.000
_cell.length_c   1.000
_cell.angle_alpha   90.00
_cell.angle_beta   90.00
_cell.angle_gamma   90.00
#
_symmetry.space_group_name_H-M   'P 1'
#
loop_
_entity.id
_entity.type
_entity.pdbx_description
1 polymer ?
#
loop_
_entity_poly.entity_id
_entity_poly.type
_entity_poly.pdbx_seq_one_letter_code
_entity_poly.pdbx_strand_id
1 'polypeptide(L)'
;IGTLDYLDNLQNKERFTEQGDAITFDTEVDWIYLSAPTKIAILDHEKKRTFAIRKDGLPDAGEWYGIPGIKRQNALADFGDDEYKHMLCVETAAIEKPITLTPGEEWRGSQELCAVPSSYCGGLLDARKVLQCAEKMHY
;
A
#
# COMPACT_ATOMS: atom_id res chain seq x y z
N ILE A 1 6.48 12.87 4.17
CA ILE A 1 5.66 12.59 2.97
C ILE A 1 4.98 13.90 2.57
N GLY A 2 4.83 14.15 1.27
CA GLY A 2 4.18 15.36 0.77
C GLY A 2 2.67 15.20 0.69
N THR A 3 2.02 16.03 -0.12
CA THR A 3 0.60 15.88 -0.50
C THR A 3 0.43 14.71 -1.48
N LEU A 4 -0.52 13.80 -1.23
CA LEU A 4 -0.85 12.69 -2.13
C LEU A 4 -2.34 12.70 -2.49
N ASP A 5 -2.66 12.49 -3.76
CA ASP A 5 -4.03 12.32 -4.20
C ASP A 5 -4.42 10.83 -4.17
N TYR A 6 -5.69 10.55 -3.88
CA TYR A 6 -6.24 9.21 -3.98
C TYR A 6 -7.67 9.20 -4.54
N LEU A 7 -8.06 8.06 -5.11
CA LEU A 7 -9.45 7.78 -5.49
C LEU A 7 -10.07 6.85 -4.45
N ASP A 8 -11.30 7.12 -4.01
CA ASP A 8 -12.04 6.25 -3.09
C ASP A 8 -13.09 5.42 -3.84
N ASN A 9 -12.84 4.12 -3.97
CA ASN A 9 -13.76 3.19 -4.62
C ASN A 9 -15.10 3.05 -3.86
N LEU A 10 -15.14 3.32 -2.54
CA LEU A 10 -16.38 3.34 -1.76
C LEU A 10 -17.22 4.59 -2.04
N GLN A 11 -16.61 5.65 -2.58
CA GLN A 11 -17.25 6.92 -2.94
C GLN A 11 -17.24 7.16 -4.45
N ASN A 12 -17.59 6.13 -5.24
CA ASN A 12 -17.68 6.23 -6.70
C ASN A 12 -16.42 6.76 -7.39
N LYS A 13 -15.23 6.45 -6.87
CA LYS A 13 -13.93 6.94 -7.35
C LYS A 13 -13.78 8.46 -7.28
N GLU A 14 -14.43 9.10 -6.31
CA GLU A 14 -14.18 10.51 -6.02
C GLU A 14 -12.71 10.72 -5.62
N ARG A 15 -12.16 11.86 -6.04
CA ARG A 15 -10.75 12.21 -5.82
C ARG A 15 -10.62 13.06 -4.57
N PHE A 16 -9.71 12.65 -3.70
CA PHE A 16 -9.36 13.33 -2.46
C PHE A 16 -7.86 13.60 -2.41
N THR A 17 -7.48 14.48 -1.48
CA THR A 17 -6.09 14.85 -1.24
C THR A 17 -5.77 14.61 0.24
N GLU A 18 -4.77 13.78 0.49
CA GLU A 18 -4.27 13.45 1.82
C GLU A 18 -2.99 14.25 2.13
N GLN A 19 -2.84 14.66 3.39
CA GLN A 19 -1.67 15.40 3.87
C GLN A 19 -1.20 14.81 5.20
N GLY A 20 0.02 14.31 5.22
CA GLY A 20 0.61 13.79 6.45
C GLY A 20 1.83 12.92 6.19
N ASP A 21 2.53 12.58 7.26
CA ASP A 21 3.69 11.70 7.21
C ASP A 21 3.33 10.21 7.32
N ALA A 22 2.08 9.89 7.68
CA ALA A 22 1.57 8.53 7.78
C ALA A 22 0.06 8.52 7.55
N ILE A 23 -0.44 7.39 7.09
CA ILE A 23 -1.87 7.12 6.90
C ILE A 23 -2.28 6.11 7.96
N THR A 24 -3.39 6.40 8.65
CA THR A 24 -4.05 5.49 9.58
C THR A 24 -5.49 5.32 9.16
N PHE A 25 -6.01 4.11 9.27
CA PHE A 25 -7.40 3.79 8.94
C PHE A 25 -8.06 3.11 10.15
N ASP A 26 -9.24 3.59 10.51
CA ASP A 26 -10.11 3.08 11.58
C ASP A 26 -11.43 2.49 11.04
N THR A 27 -11.66 2.62 9.73
CA THR A 27 -12.85 2.13 9.01
C THR A 27 -12.49 1.38 7.72
N GLU A 28 -13.51 0.89 7.01
CA GLU A 28 -13.38 0.36 5.65
C GLU A 28 -12.74 1.40 4.74
N VAL A 29 -11.70 1.00 4.03
CA VAL A 29 -11.06 1.82 3.02
C VAL A 29 -10.83 0.98 1.77
N ASP A 30 -11.06 1.60 0.61
CA ASP A 30 -10.74 1.06 -0.70
C ASP A 30 -10.16 2.21 -1.54
N TRP A 31 -8.91 2.56 -1.21
CA TRP A 31 -8.23 3.75 -1.73
C TRP A 31 -7.14 3.41 -2.73
N ILE A 32 -7.09 4.21 -3.79
CA ILE A 32 -6.08 4.13 -4.85
C ILE A 32 -5.22 5.39 -4.78
N TYR A 33 -4.01 5.30 -4.22
CA TYR A 33 -3.09 6.43 -4.18
C TYR A 33 -2.43 6.63 -5.54
N LEU A 34 -2.62 7.82 -6.09
CA LEU A 34 -2.15 8.23 -7.41
C LEU A 34 -0.69 8.67 -7.32
N SER A 35 0.13 8.23 -8.29
CA SER A 35 1.55 8.59 -8.32
C SER A 35 2.28 8.32 -7.00
N ALA A 36 1.90 7.25 -6.30
CA ALA A 36 2.43 6.94 -4.98
C ALA A 36 3.95 6.69 -5.01
N PRO A 37 4.68 6.98 -3.92
CA PRO A 37 6.12 6.75 -3.85
C PRO A 37 6.50 5.30 -4.16
N THR A 38 7.69 5.10 -4.73
CA THR A 38 8.20 3.76 -5.09
C THR A 38 8.52 2.88 -3.88
N LYS A 39 8.58 3.46 -2.68
CA LYS A 39 8.82 2.77 -1.41
C LYS A 39 7.67 3.07 -0.46
N ILE A 40 7.03 2.03 0.05
CA ILE A 40 5.89 2.10 0.97
C ILE A 40 6.26 1.32 2.23
N ALA A 41 5.96 1.88 3.41
CA ALA A 41 6.19 1.23 4.69
C ALA A 41 4.86 1.03 5.43
N ILE A 42 4.60 -0.21 5.83
CA ILE A 42 3.45 -0.59 6.66
C ILE A 42 3.96 -0.84 8.07
N LEU A 43 3.40 -0.13 9.04
CA LEU A 43 3.82 -0.14 10.43
C LEU A 43 2.82 -0.92 11.27
N ASP A 44 3.20 -2.13 11.69
CA ASP A 44 2.41 -2.94 12.61
C ASP A 44 2.96 -2.71 14.02
N HIS A 45 2.36 -1.73 14.71
CA HIS A 45 2.80 -1.32 16.06
C HIS A 45 2.58 -2.41 17.10
N GLU A 46 1.48 -3.16 17.01
CA GLU A 46 1.14 -4.23 17.96
C GLU A 46 2.19 -5.35 17.90
N LYS A 47 2.51 -5.83 16.69
CA LYS A 47 3.49 -6.91 16.49
C LYS A 47 4.92 -6.41 16.36
N LYS A 48 5.16 -5.11 16.53
CA LYS A 48 6.49 -4.46 16.44
C LYS A 48 7.26 -4.91 15.21
N ARG A 49 6.61 -4.85 14.04
CA ARG A 49 7.22 -5.17 12.75
C ARG A 49 6.89 -4.11 11.70
N THR A 50 7.72 -4.04 10.67
CA THR A 50 7.49 -3.17 9.52
C THR A 50 7.55 -4.02 8.26
N PHE A 51 6.60 -3.81 7.35
CA PHE A 51 6.70 -4.33 6.00
C PHE A 51 7.12 -3.20 5.07
N ALA A 52 8.14 -3.45 4.25
CA ALA A 52 8.58 -2.55 3.20
C ALA A 52 8.14 -3.12 1.86
N ILE A 53 7.45 -2.30 1.07
CA ILE A 53 7.09 -2.60 -0.31
C ILE A 53 7.92 -1.71 -1.23
N ARG A 54 8.55 -2.30 -2.24
CA ARG A 54 9.19 -1.57 -3.34
C ARG A 54 8.45 -1.89 -4.62
N LYS A 55 8.13 -0.86 -5.40
CA LYS A 55 7.53 -1.00 -6.73
C LYS A 55 8.39 -0.38 -7.81
N ASP A 56 8.42 -1.04 -8.96
CA ASP A 56 9.05 -0.56 -10.18
C ASP A 56 8.13 -0.79 -11.38
N GLY A 57 8.11 0.13 -12.35
CA GLY A 57 7.23 0.07 -13.52
C GLY A 57 5.73 0.27 -13.23
N LEU A 58 5.35 0.47 -11.96
CA LEU A 58 3.97 0.60 -11.48
C LEU A 58 3.78 2.00 -10.87
N PRO A 59 3.15 2.96 -11.58
CA PRO A 59 3.09 4.35 -11.16
C PRO A 59 2.16 4.57 -9.95
N ASP A 60 1.10 3.79 -9.84
CA ASP A 60 0.10 3.93 -8.79
C ASP A 60 0.33 2.87 -7.69
N ALA A 61 0.00 3.22 -6.46
CA ALA A 61 -0.21 2.22 -5.41
C ALA A 61 -1.71 2.12 -5.23
N GLY A 62 -2.30 1.32 -6.10
CA GLY A 62 -3.73 1.16 -6.21
C GLY A 62 -4.11 -0.19 -5.68
N GLU A 63 -4.27 -0.26 -4.36
CA GLU A 63 -5.42 -0.80 -3.63
C GLU A 63 -4.97 -1.00 -2.18
N TRP A 64 -5.45 -0.15 -1.27
CA TRP A 64 -5.41 -0.46 0.16
C TRP A 64 -6.69 -1.20 0.49
N TYR A 65 -6.67 -2.54 0.56
CA TYR A 65 -7.75 -3.27 1.22
C TYR A 65 -7.46 -3.27 2.71
N GLY A 66 -7.82 -2.17 3.37
CA GLY A 66 -8.26 -2.24 4.75
C GLY A 66 -9.68 -2.76 4.71
N ILE A 67 -9.86 -4.09 4.70
CA ILE A 67 -11.19 -4.65 4.96
C ILE A 67 -11.47 -4.36 6.43
N PRO A 68 -12.29 -3.38 6.79
CA PRO A 68 -13.37 -3.78 7.70
C PRO A 68 -14.76 -3.40 7.19
N GLY A 69 -15.51 -4.36 6.68
CA GLY A 69 -16.90 -4.12 6.30
C GLY A 69 -17.62 -5.38 5.84
N ILE A 70 -18.61 -5.78 6.63
CA ILE A 70 -19.57 -6.90 6.46
C ILE A 70 -20.11 -7.10 5.03
N LYS A 71 -19.99 -6.13 4.13
CA LYS A 71 -20.61 -6.17 2.80
C LYS A 71 -19.83 -6.95 1.73
N ARG A 72 -18.50 -7.13 1.85
CA ARG A 72 -17.71 -8.01 0.96
C ARG A 72 -17.45 -9.42 1.49
N GLN A 73 -17.75 -9.70 2.75
CA GLN A 73 -17.61 -11.06 3.33
C GLN A 73 -18.48 -12.09 2.59
N ASN A 74 -19.65 -11.69 2.10
CA ASN A 74 -20.51 -12.55 1.27
C ASN A 74 -19.99 -12.72 -0.18
N ALA A 75 -18.98 -11.97 -0.60
CA ALA A 75 -18.42 -12.03 -1.96
C ALA A 75 -17.21 -12.98 -2.06
N LEU A 76 -16.53 -13.26 -0.95
CA LEU A 76 -15.40 -14.20 -0.88
C LEU A 76 -15.82 -15.40 -0.04
N ALA A 77 -16.41 -16.39 -0.69
CA ALA A 77 -16.92 -17.61 -0.02
C ALA A 77 -15.81 -18.41 0.70
N ASP A 78 -14.54 -18.09 0.44
CA ASP A 78 -13.33 -18.65 1.02
C ASP A 78 -12.72 -17.77 2.13
N PHE A 79 -13.37 -16.67 2.53
CA PHE A 79 -12.86 -15.72 3.52
C PHE A 79 -13.70 -15.74 4.80
N GLY A 80 -13.05 -16.01 5.93
CA GLY A 80 -13.69 -16.13 7.23
C GLY A 80 -14.16 -14.79 7.82
N ASP A 81 -15.17 -14.84 8.69
CA ASP A 81 -15.83 -13.66 9.28
C ASP A 81 -14.88 -12.69 9.99
N ASP A 82 -13.74 -13.15 10.49
CA ASP A 82 -12.77 -12.35 11.25
C ASP A 82 -11.42 -12.20 10.55
N GLU A 83 -11.21 -12.82 9.39
CA GLU A 83 -9.91 -12.82 8.70
C GLU A 83 -9.45 -11.42 8.28
N TYR A 84 -10.43 -10.53 8.02
CA TYR A 84 -10.17 -9.13 7.69
C TYR A 84 -9.39 -8.38 8.77
N LYS A 85 -9.57 -8.75 10.04
CA LYS A 85 -8.90 -8.10 11.18
C LYS A 85 -7.40 -8.37 11.21
N HIS A 86 -6.94 -9.33 10.41
CA HIS A 86 -5.56 -9.79 10.39
C HIS A 86 -4.88 -9.62 9.04
N MET A 87 -5.58 -9.00 8.07
CA MET A 87 -5.10 -8.83 6.72
C MET A 87 -5.17 -7.35 6.31
N LEU A 88 -4.15 -6.92 5.59
CA LEU A 88 -4.11 -5.65 4.89
C LEU A 88 -3.55 -5.94 3.51
N CYS A 89 -4.30 -5.60 2.46
CA CYS A 89 -3.72 -5.63 1.11
C CYS A 89 -3.15 -4.27 0.77
N VAL A 90 -1.97 -4.29 0.17
CA VAL A 90 -1.36 -3.12 -0.45
C VAL A 90 -0.89 -3.55 -1.83
N GLU A 91 -1.55 -3.01 -2.85
CA GLU A 91 -1.36 -3.40 -4.24
C GLU A 91 -0.68 -2.29 -5.03
N THR A 92 0.21 -2.69 -5.93
CA THR A 92 0.94 -1.77 -6.80
C THR A 92 0.49 -1.99 -8.23
N ALA A 93 0.10 -0.89 -8.89
CA ALA A 93 -0.71 -0.95 -10.09
C ALA A 93 -0.44 0.22 -11.04
N ALA A 94 -1.01 0.16 -12.24
CA ALA A 94 -1.13 1.28 -13.16
C ALA A 94 -2.62 1.48 -13.45
N ILE A 95 -3.28 2.36 -12.70
CA ILE A 95 -4.74 2.53 -12.72
C ILE A 95 -5.15 3.82 -13.41
N GLU A 96 -4.57 4.96 -13.00
CA GLU A 96 -5.00 6.26 -13.52
C GLU A 96 -4.60 6.43 -14.98
N LYS A 97 -3.39 6.00 -15.31
CA LYS A 97 -2.83 6.08 -16.66
C LYS A 97 -2.52 4.67 -17.16
N PRO A 98 -3.34 4.15 -18.09
CA PRO A 98 -3.09 2.85 -18.70
C PRO A 98 -1.73 2.82 -19.38
N ILE A 99 -1.01 1.71 -19.19
CA ILE A 99 0.21 1.44 -19.94
C ILE A 99 -0.19 1.09 -21.37
N THR A 100 0.29 1.85 -22.34
CA THR A 100 0.03 1.62 -23.77
C THR A 100 1.30 1.12 -24.44
N LEU A 101 1.20 0.02 -25.19
CA LEU A 101 2.31 -0.57 -25.93
C LEU A 101 2.02 -0.57 -27.42
N THR A 102 3.04 -0.24 -28.21
CA THR A 102 3.06 -0.39 -29.66
C THR A 102 3.67 -1.74 -30.06
N PRO A 103 3.49 -2.21 -31.31
CA PRO A 103 4.03 -3.49 -31.74
C PRO A 103 5.55 -3.58 -31.54
N GLY A 104 5.99 -4.59 -30.77
CA GLY A 104 7.40 -4.82 -30.45
C GLY A 104 7.86 -4.20 -29.12
N GLU A 105 7.02 -3.45 -28.42
CA GLU A 105 7.31 -2.96 -27.08
C GLU A 105 6.99 -3.99 -26.00
N GLU A 106 7.72 -3.92 -24.89
CA GLU A 106 7.49 -4.69 -23.68
C GLU A 106 7.29 -3.75 -22.50
N TRP A 107 6.45 -4.17 -21.55
CA TRP A 107 6.36 -3.53 -20.24
C TRP A 107 6.69 -4.53 -19.14
N ARG A 108 7.33 -4.03 -18.08
CA ARG A 108 7.61 -4.79 -16.87
C ARG A 108 7.21 -3.97 -15.66
N GLY A 109 6.48 -4.60 -14.76
CA GLY A 109 6.22 -4.13 -13.41
C GLY A 109 6.73 -5.13 -12.40
N SER A 110 7.17 -4.67 -11.23
CA SER A 110 7.55 -5.55 -10.13
C SER A 110 7.15 -4.96 -8.79
N GLN A 111 6.82 -5.86 -7.87
CA GLN A 111 6.57 -5.58 -6.46
C GLN A 111 7.45 -6.49 -5.61
N GLU A 112 8.20 -5.91 -4.70
CA GLU A 112 8.98 -6.63 -3.70
C GLU A 112 8.42 -6.34 -2.32
N LEU A 113 8.30 -7.38 -1.49
CA LEU A 113 7.84 -7.30 -0.11
C LEU A 113 8.93 -7.82 0.82
N CYS A 114 9.30 -7.01 1.82
CA CYS A 114 10.26 -7.39 2.85
C CYS A 114 9.69 -7.15 4.25
N ALA A 115 9.79 -8.15 5.12
CA ALA A 115 9.51 -8.00 6.54
C ALA A 115 10.79 -7.62 7.28
N VAL A 116 10.75 -6.55 8.06
CA VAL A 116 11.91 -6.05 8.80
C VAL A 116 11.57 -5.79 10.27
N PRO A 117 12.54 -5.97 11.20
CA PRO A 117 12.35 -5.62 12.60
C PRO A 117 11.94 -4.14 12.70
N SER A 118 10.99 -3.84 13.59
CA SER A 118 10.46 -2.48 13.67
C SER A 118 11.55 -1.44 13.92
N SER A 119 11.51 -0.40 13.11
CA SER A 119 12.28 0.83 13.30
C SER A 119 11.67 1.75 14.37
N TYR A 120 10.51 1.37 14.95
CA TYR A 120 9.81 2.11 15.99
C TYR A 120 10.45 1.84 17.35
N CYS A 121 11.46 2.64 17.69
CA CYS A 121 12.09 2.64 19.00
C CYS A 121 11.65 3.91 19.75
N GLY A 122 10.81 3.77 20.78
CA GLY A 122 10.50 4.87 21.69
C GLY A 122 9.58 5.98 21.15
N GLY A 123 8.70 5.69 20.19
CA GLY A 123 7.71 6.67 19.69
C GLY A 123 8.13 7.44 18.44
N LEU A 124 9.34 7.22 17.93
CA LEU A 124 9.84 7.88 16.73
C LEU A 124 10.12 6.84 15.64
N LEU A 125 9.64 7.12 14.42
CA LEU A 125 10.00 6.34 13.24
C LEU A 125 11.46 6.63 12.89
N ASP A 126 12.33 5.65 13.08
CA ASP A 126 13.71 5.76 12.59
C ASP A 126 13.74 5.56 11.07
N ALA A 127 13.60 6.67 10.35
CA ALA A 127 13.68 6.72 8.88
C ALA A 127 14.97 6.08 8.34
N ARG A 128 16.08 6.11 9.10
CA ARG A 128 17.36 5.51 8.67
C ARG A 128 17.31 3.98 8.67
N LYS A 129 16.58 3.37 9.61
CA LYS A 129 16.37 1.91 9.62
C LYS A 129 15.41 1.46 8.52
N VAL A 130 14.40 2.27 8.22
CA VAL A 130 13.51 2.04 7.06
C VAL A 130 14.31 2.12 5.76
N LEU A 131 15.22 3.09 5.64
CA LEU A 131 16.12 3.24 4.50
C LEU A 131 17.16 2.11 4.39
N GLN A 132 17.75 1.65 5.51
CA GLN A 132 18.65 0.48 5.51
C GLN A 132 17.97 -0.81 5.05
N CYS A 133 16.67 -0.95 5.33
CA CYS A 133 15.88 -2.07 4.82
C CYS A 133 15.67 -1.97 3.31
N ALA A 134 15.47 -0.75 2.80
CA ALA A 134 15.42 -0.49 1.37
C ALA A 134 16.80 -0.67 0.70
N GLU A 135 17.91 -0.42 1.40
CA GLU A 135 19.27 -0.70 0.93
C GLU A 135 19.59 -2.20 0.87
N LYS A 136 19.06 -3.00 1.81
CA LYS A 136 19.23 -4.47 1.82
C LYS A 136 18.46 -5.20 0.72
N MET A 137 17.51 -4.55 0.04
CA MET A 137 16.83 -5.08 -1.15
C MET A 137 17.63 -4.87 -2.46
N HIS A 138 18.81 -4.22 -2.40
CA HIS A 138 19.69 -4.03 -3.56
C HIS A 138 20.75 -5.15 -3.73
N TYR A 139 20.51 -6.36 -3.23
CA TYR A 139 21.36 -7.54 -3.45
C TYR A 139 20.57 -8.71 -4.01
#